data_AF-A0A965Y9B6-F1
#
_entry.id   AF-A0A965Y9B6-F1
#
_cell.length_a   1.000
_cell.length_b   1.000
_cell.length_c   1.000
_cell.angle_alpha   90.00
_cell.angle_beta   90.00
_cell.angle_gamma   90.00
#
_symmetry.space_group_name_H-M   'P 1'
#
loop_
_entity.id
_entity.type
_entity.pdbx_description
1 polymer ?
#
loop_
_entity_poly.entity_id
_entity_poly.type
_entity_poly.pdbx_seq_one_letter_code
_entity_poly.pdbx_strand_id
1 'polypeptide(L)'
;MNKNDLLSELSEKLKSGEISKEDLIRISSIQEEKNSEEENSIFSSKLSMTKIFYIIGSVIVTAGVVFFIAQIWDDIGSFLRIFITLGFGFVFAFIGSTLVKKSELSDIGQIFHLIGGILIPIGFLVFINEMSLDNGTLWPFVWVFLLAFLIYFSITIIQKKTILTFFTIINGTIFTYLLIFALIENLQSSSVADIIVYLTMTVGISYLVLAHYFINTWNKKLVGFMNFFGSGAFLGASFSRVFDSGIWQVVYFLIVFMGIYLAIELKSRAILFLSTIFLISHITYITSKYFADSLGWPITLIFLGFIFIGLGYFSLNISKNYIKK
;
A
#
# COMPACT_ATOMS: atom_id res chain seq x y z
N MET A 1 -51.38 7.60 -24.27
CA MET A 1 -51.55 8.49 -23.11
C MET A 1 -50.33 9.39 -23.02
N ASN A 2 -50.49 10.71 -23.06
CA ASN A 2 -49.37 11.62 -23.00
C ASN A 2 -48.93 11.82 -21.54
N LYS A 3 -47.69 12.27 -21.31
CA LYS A 3 -47.14 12.46 -19.95
C LYS A 3 -48.03 13.35 -19.08
N ASN A 4 -48.66 14.35 -19.69
CA ASN A 4 -49.55 15.28 -19.00
C ASN A 4 -50.87 14.62 -18.58
N ASP A 5 -51.39 13.68 -19.37
CA ASP A 5 -52.62 12.93 -19.06
C ASP A 5 -52.39 12.02 -17.84
N LEU A 6 -51.22 11.35 -17.81
CA LEU A 6 -50.80 10.51 -16.69
C LEU A 6 -50.66 11.29 -15.39
N LEU A 7 -50.05 12.48 -15.43
CA LEU A 7 -49.87 13.32 -14.23
C LEU A 7 -51.20 13.88 -13.73
N SER A 8 -52.13 14.19 -14.64
CA SER A 8 -53.49 14.60 -14.29
C SER A 8 -54.24 13.48 -13.57
N GLU A 9 -54.21 12.26 -14.12
CA GLU A 9 -54.86 11.10 -13.52
C GLU A 9 -54.26 10.74 -12.15
N LEU A 10 -52.93 10.82 -12.01
CA LEU A 10 -52.25 10.62 -10.73
C LEU A 10 -52.65 11.67 -9.68
N SER A 11 -52.80 12.92 -10.09
CA SER A 11 -53.23 14.00 -9.20
C SER A 11 -54.67 13.81 -8.74
N GLU A 12 -55.54 13.32 -9.62
CA GLU A 12 -56.94 13.03 -9.31
C GLU A 12 -57.06 11.86 -8.31
N LYS A 13 -56.30 10.79 -8.51
CA LYS A 13 -56.23 9.63 -7.59
C LYS A 13 -55.62 9.96 -6.23
N LEU A 14 -54.69 10.92 -6.18
CA LEU A 14 -54.17 11.47 -4.92
C LEU A 14 -55.21 12.29 -4.17
N LYS A 15 -56.08 13.01 -4.88
CA LYS A 15 -57.16 13.82 -4.28
C LYS A 15 -58.34 12.98 -3.82
N SER A 16 -58.66 11.89 -4.54
CA SER A 16 -59.70 10.95 -4.14
C SER A 16 -59.29 10.03 -2.99
N GLY A 17 -58.00 10.00 -2.64
CA GLY A 17 -57.45 9.15 -1.57
C GLY A 17 -57.29 7.68 -1.97
N GLU A 18 -57.46 7.35 -3.25
CA GLU A 18 -57.22 6.01 -3.78
C GLU A 18 -55.73 5.63 -3.76
N ILE A 19 -54.85 6.63 -3.83
CA ILE A 19 -53.39 6.47 -3.76
C ILE A 19 -52.85 7.42 -2.71
N SER A 20 -52.11 6.90 -1.73
CA SER A 20 -51.43 7.72 -0.73
C SER A 20 -50.07 8.22 -1.25
N LYS A 21 -49.53 9.28 -0.63
CA LYS A 21 -48.18 9.75 -0.95
C LYS A 21 -47.13 8.70 -0.60
N GLU A 22 -47.40 7.91 0.43
CA GLU A 22 -46.58 6.82 0.91
C GLU A 22 -46.49 5.68 -0.13
N ASP A 23 -47.56 5.43 -0.89
CA ASP A 23 -47.57 4.42 -1.96
C ASP A 23 -46.69 4.83 -3.15
N LEU A 24 -46.66 6.13 -3.49
CA LEU A 24 -45.78 6.66 -4.54
C LEU A 24 -44.30 6.58 -4.14
N ILE A 25 -44.00 6.88 -2.88
CA ILE A 25 -42.64 6.75 -2.33
C ILE A 25 -42.20 5.29 -2.33
N ARG A 26 -43.10 4.35 -1.99
CA ARG A 26 -42.81 2.91 -2.04
C ARG A 26 -42.47 2.44 -3.45
N ILE A 27 -43.25 2.86 -4.45
CA ILE A 27 -43.00 2.52 -5.86
C ILE A 27 -41.66 3.10 -6.32
N SER A 28 -41.32 4.35 -5.97
CA SER A 28 -40.02 4.93 -6.32
C SER A 28 -38.86 4.22 -5.64
N SER A 29 -38.99 3.85 -4.35
CA SER A 29 -37.95 3.11 -3.63
C SER A 29 -37.75 1.68 -4.13
N ILE A 30 -38.82 0.98 -4.53
CA ILE A 30 -38.72 -0.36 -5.13
C ILE A 30 -38.02 -0.28 -6.50
N GLN A 31 -38.24 0.80 -7.24
CA GLN A 31 -37.60 1.02 -8.54
C GLN A 31 -36.14 1.47 -8.40
N GLU A 32 -35.79 2.20 -7.34
CA GLU A 32 -34.40 2.48 -6.96
C GLU A 32 -33.67 1.23 -6.46
N GLU A 33 -34.29 0.36 -5.66
CA GLU A 33 -33.69 -0.92 -5.24
C GLU A 33 -33.45 -1.85 -6.44
N LYS A 34 -34.43 -1.99 -7.34
CA LYS A 34 -34.31 -2.84 -8.53
C LYS A 34 -33.28 -2.30 -9.53
N ASN A 35 -33.22 -0.98 -9.71
CA ASN A 35 -32.17 -0.35 -10.51
C ASN A 35 -30.79 -0.48 -9.84
N SER A 36 -30.69 -0.41 -8.51
CA SER A 36 -29.41 -0.54 -7.80
C SER A 36 -28.89 -1.99 -7.76
N GLU A 37 -29.76 -3.01 -7.76
CA GLU A 37 -29.36 -4.42 -7.87
C GLU A 37 -29.03 -4.84 -9.31
N GLU A 38 -29.75 -4.34 -10.33
CA GLU A 38 -29.39 -4.54 -11.74
C GLU A 38 -28.13 -3.73 -12.12
N GLU A 39 -27.97 -2.49 -11.65
CA GLU A 39 -26.81 -1.67 -11.96
C GLU A 39 -25.54 -2.20 -11.27
N ASN A 40 -25.63 -2.74 -10.03
CA ASN A 40 -24.49 -3.38 -9.37
C ASN A 40 -24.14 -4.78 -9.93
N SER A 41 -25.12 -5.55 -10.41
CA SER A 41 -24.87 -6.87 -11.05
C SER A 41 -24.42 -6.77 -12.51
N ILE A 42 -24.77 -5.69 -13.22
CA ILE A 42 -24.26 -5.38 -14.56
C ILE A 42 -22.87 -4.73 -14.50
N PHE A 43 -22.57 -3.95 -13.46
CA PHE A 43 -21.25 -3.33 -13.30
C PHE A 43 -20.15 -4.30 -12.84
N SER A 44 -20.50 -5.37 -12.10
CA SER A 44 -19.53 -6.39 -11.66
C SER A 44 -19.25 -7.48 -12.71
N SER A 45 -20.12 -7.65 -13.72
CA SER A 45 -20.02 -8.72 -14.73
C SER A 45 -19.55 -8.26 -16.11
N LYS A 46 -19.45 -6.94 -16.36
CA LYS A 46 -18.90 -6.38 -17.60
C LYS A 46 -17.59 -5.63 -17.35
N LEU A 47 -16.56 -6.36 -16.93
CA LEU A 47 -15.24 -6.13 -17.53
C LEU A 47 -15.43 -6.36 -19.03
N SER A 48 -15.80 -5.30 -19.78
CA SER A 48 -15.99 -5.34 -21.22
C SER A 48 -14.80 -6.10 -21.81
N MET A 49 -15.04 -7.15 -22.60
CA MET A 49 -13.97 -7.94 -23.22
C MET A 49 -12.90 -7.05 -23.88
N THR A 50 -13.32 -5.88 -24.39
CA THR A 50 -12.44 -4.82 -24.89
C THR A 50 -11.42 -4.33 -23.85
N LYS A 51 -11.82 -4.08 -22.59
CA LYS A 51 -10.88 -3.71 -21.51
C LYS A 51 -9.88 -4.83 -21.21
N ILE A 52 -10.33 -6.08 -21.23
CA ILE A 52 -9.45 -7.24 -21.05
C ILE A 52 -8.44 -7.31 -22.19
N PHE A 53 -8.88 -7.17 -23.45
CA PHE A 53 -7.97 -7.13 -24.60
C PHE A 53 -7.01 -5.93 -24.57
N TYR A 54 -7.44 -4.76 -24.11
CA TYR A 54 -6.54 -3.63 -23.93
C TYR A 54 -5.48 -3.88 -22.84
N ILE A 55 -5.87 -4.48 -21.72
CA ILE A 55 -4.93 -4.84 -20.65
C ILE A 55 -3.92 -5.88 -21.16
N ILE A 56 -4.40 -6.95 -21.80
CA ILE A 56 -3.54 -8.01 -22.36
C ILE A 56 -2.62 -7.42 -23.44
N GLY A 57 -3.16 -6.64 -24.37
CA GLY A 57 -2.39 -5.99 -25.43
C GLY A 57 -1.32 -5.05 -24.87
N SER A 58 -1.65 -4.24 -23.87
CA SER A 58 -0.68 -3.37 -23.19
C SER A 58 0.42 -4.18 -22.51
N VAL A 59 0.09 -5.28 -21.83
CA VAL A 59 1.10 -6.14 -21.17
C VAL A 59 2.04 -6.76 -22.20
N ILE A 60 1.49 -7.29 -23.30
CA ILE A 60 2.29 -7.88 -24.38
C ILE A 60 3.22 -6.85 -25.01
N VAL A 61 2.71 -5.64 -25.32
CA VAL A 61 3.52 -4.56 -25.90
C VAL A 61 4.62 -4.12 -24.93
N THR A 62 4.28 -3.89 -23.65
CA THR A 62 5.27 -3.51 -22.64
C THR A 62 6.33 -4.59 -22.47
N ALA A 63 5.94 -5.87 -22.40
CA ALA A 63 6.88 -6.98 -22.33
C ALA A 63 7.78 -7.03 -23.57
N GLY A 64 7.20 -6.90 -24.77
CA GLY A 64 7.94 -6.87 -26.03
C GLY A 64 8.96 -5.74 -26.09
N VAL A 65 8.60 -4.53 -25.63
CA VAL A 65 9.53 -3.40 -25.55
C VAL A 65 10.67 -3.68 -24.56
N VAL A 66 10.37 -4.23 -23.38
CA VAL A 66 11.38 -4.59 -22.38
C VAL A 66 12.35 -5.65 -22.92
N PHE A 67 11.83 -6.70 -23.56
CA PHE A 67 12.65 -7.74 -24.19
C PHE A 67 13.50 -7.18 -25.32
N PHE A 68 12.93 -6.33 -26.17
CA PHE A 68 13.67 -5.68 -27.24
C PHE A 68 14.81 -4.83 -26.71
N ILE A 69 14.55 -3.98 -25.70
CA ILE A 69 15.59 -3.16 -25.06
C ILE A 69 16.68 -4.05 -24.46
N ALA A 70 16.31 -5.15 -23.79
CA ALA A 70 17.28 -6.09 -23.22
C ALA A 70 18.15 -6.76 -24.29
N GLN A 71 17.58 -7.09 -25.47
CA GLN A 71 18.32 -7.69 -26.57
C GLN A 71 19.34 -6.73 -27.19
N ILE A 72 18.96 -5.47 -27.39
CA ILE A 72 19.86 -4.46 -27.97
C ILE A 72 20.74 -3.77 -26.92
N TRP A 73 20.56 -4.07 -25.62
CA TRP A 73 21.23 -3.37 -24.53
C TRP A 73 22.75 -3.41 -24.72
N ASP A 74 23.27 -4.60 -25.01
CA ASP A 74 24.69 -4.83 -25.21
C ASP A 74 25.26 -4.20 -26.48
N ASP A 75 24.41 -4.00 -27.49
CA ASP A 75 24.79 -3.42 -28.78
C ASP A 75 24.78 -1.87 -28.77
N ILE A 76 24.06 -1.25 -27.83
CA ILE A 76 24.03 0.21 -27.71
C ILE A 76 25.13 0.73 -26.78
N GLY A 77 25.81 1.79 -27.23
CA GLY A 77 26.89 2.42 -26.45
C GLY A 77 26.41 3.00 -25.12
N SER A 78 27.35 3.12 -24.17
CA SER A 78 27.13 3.62 -22.80
C SER A 78 26.35 4.93 -22.74
N PHE A 79 26.71 5.89 -23.60
CA PHE A 79 25.99 7.16 -23.72
C PHE A 79 24.50 6.97 -23.99
N LEU A 80 24.14 6.08 -24.91
CA LEU A 80 22.75 5.86 -25.26
C LEU A 80 21.99 5.17 -24.13
N ARG A 81 22.59 4.18 -23.45
CA ARG A 81 22.01 3.53 -22.26
C ARG A 81 21.68 4.52 -21.15
N ILE A 82 22.61 5.42 -20.85
CA ILE A 82 22.41 6.50 -19.86
C ILE A 82 21.32 7.46 -20.34
N PHE A 83 21.34 7.86 -21.60
CA PHE A 83 20.37 8.80 -22.15
C PHE A 83 18.94 8.23 -22.14
N ILE A 84 18.73 6.99 -22.58
CA ILE A 84 17.40 6.38 -22.64
C ILE A 84 16.80 6.07 -21.26
N THR A 85 17.64 5.93 -20.23
CA THR A 85 17.17 5.66 -18.87
C THR A 85 17.08 6.95 -18.07
N LEU A 86 18.23 7.56 -17.75
CA LEU A 86 18.31 8.75 -16.92
C LEU A 86 17.79 9.99 -17.64
N GLY A 87 18.18 10.19 -18.90
CA GLY A 87 17.75 11.33 -19.71
C GLY A 87 16.23 11.37 -19.88
N PHE A 88 15.62 10.28 -20.37
CA PHE A 88 14.16 10.20 -20.45
C PHE A 88 13.48 10.27 -19.08
N GLY A 89 14.08 9.72 -18.02
CA GLY A 89 13.57 9.87 -16.66
C GLY A 89 13.39 11.34 -16.26
N PHE A 90 14.40 12.19 -16.50
CA PHE A 90 14.31 13.63 -16.25
C PHE A 90 13.31 14.33 -17.16
N VAL A 91 13.29 14.00 -18.46
CA VAL A 91 12.32 14.57 -19.42
C VAL A 91 10.89 14.28 -18.97
N PHE A 92 10.58 13.03 -18.59
CA PHE A 92 9.25 12.67 -18.10
C PHE A 92 8.91 13.35 -16.78
N ALA A 93 9.84 13.45 -15.82
CA ALA A 93 9.59 14.18 -14.58
C ALA A 93 9.35 15.69 -14.82
N PHE A 94 10.04 16.29 -15.79
CA PHE A 94 9.85 17.67 -16.21
C PHE A 94 8.49 17.88 -16.87
N ILE A 95 8.13 17.03 -17.85
CA ILE A 95 6.81 17.06 -18.49
C ILE A 95 5.71 16.87 -17.43
N GLY A 96 5.87 15.90 -16.52
CA GLY A 96 4.96 15.70 -15.39
C GLY A 96 4.76 16.97 -14.58
N SER A 97 5.85 17.66 -14.23
CA SER A 97 5.81 18.91 -13.46
C SER A 97 5.10 20.05 -14.18
N THR A 98 5.23 20.13 -15.50
CA THR A 98 4.55 21.16 -16.30
C THR A 98 3.06 20.87 -16.47
N LEU A 99 2.70 19.61 -16.67
CA LEU A 99 1.31 19.18 -16.85
C LEU A 99 0.52 19.21 -15.54
N VAL A 100 1.14 18.86 -14.41
CA VAL A 100 0.49 18.89 -13.08
C VAL A 100 -0.02 20.28 -12.70
N LYS A 101 0.61 21.35 -13.20
CA LYS A 101 0.15 22.74 -12.96
C LYS A 101 -1.15 23.07 -13.69
N LYS A 102 -1.51 22.31 -14.72
CA LYS A 102 -2.75 22.48 -15.49
C LYS A 102 -3.81 21.53 -14.93
N SER A 103 -4.89 22.05 -14.35
CA SER A 103 -5.92 21.24 -13.67
C SER A 103 -6.46 20.12 -14.55
N GLU A 104 -6.73 20.40 -15.82
CA GLU A 104 -7.26 19.45 -16.81
C GLU A 104 -6.29 18.30 -17.15
N LEU A 105 -4.98 18.52 -16.99
CA LEU A 105 -3.94 17.54 -17.35
C LEU A 105 -3.23 16.99 -16.10
N SER A 106 -3.76 17.25 -14.90
CA SER A 106 -3.09 16.90 -13.65
C SER A 106 -2.95 15.38 -13.46
N ASP A 107 -3.85 14.57 -14.01
CA ASP A 107 -3.74 13.11 -13.92
C ASP A 107 -2.69 12.57 -14.89
N ILE A 108 -2.65 13.12 -16.11
CA ILE A 108 -1.60 12.81 -17.09
C ILE A 108 -0.22 13.19 -16.54
N GLY A 109 -0.10 14.37 -15.92
CA GLY A 109 1.14 14.80 -15.28
C GLY A 109 1.61 13.88 -14.15
N GLN A 110 0.68 13.29 -13.39
CA GLN A 110 1.02 12.28 -12.38
C GLN A 110 1.55 10.97 -13.00
N ILE A 111 1.03 10.55 -14.16
CA ILE A 111 1.54 9.39 -14.91
C ILE A 111 2.98 9.66 -15.38
N PHE A 112 3.27 10.85 -15.90
CA PHE A 112 4.62 11.23 -16.29
C PHE A 112 5.59 11.26 -15.08
N HIS A 113 5.12 11.71 -13.92
CA HIS A 113 5.89 11.58 -12.68
C HIS A 113 6.09 10.13 -12.23
N LEU A 114 5.12 9.24 -12.45
CA LEU A 114 5.28 7.82 -12.20
C LEU A 114 6.40 7.22 -13.05
N ILE A 115 6.39 7.51 -14.35
CA ILE A 115 7.42 7.03 -15.28
C ILE A 115 8.79 7.60 -14.91
N GLY A 116 8.89 8.92 -14.70
CA GLY A 116 10.14 9.57 -14.29
C GLY A 116 10.65 9.08 -12.92
N GLY A 117 9.75 8.81 -11.97
CA GLY A 117 10.09 8.30 -10.64
C GLY A 117 10.67 6.90 -10.63
N ILE A 118 10.31 6.07 -11.62
CA ILE A 118 10.90 4.74 -11.81
C ILE A 118 12.20 4.86 -12.60
N LEU A 119 12.21 5.63 -13.69
CA LEU A 119 13.36 5.72 -14.59
C LEU A 119 14.56 6.47 -13.99
N ILE A 120 14.37 7.51 -13.18
CA ILE A 120 15.48 8.28 -12.62
C ILE A 120 16.38 7.41 -11.72
N PRO A 121 15.87 6.69 -10.70
CA PRO A 121 16.70 5.81 -9.90
C PRO A 121 17.40 4.73 -10.75
N ILE A 122 16.67 4.08 -11.66
CA ILE A 122 17.24 3.05 -12.56
C ILE A 122 18.35 3.64 -13.44
N GLY A 123 18.11 4.81 -14.04
CA GLY A 123 19.07 5.48 -14.90
C GLY A 123 20.34 5.92 -14.18
N PHE A 124 20.23 6.28 -12.90
CA PHE A 124 21.42 6.53 -12.09
C PHE A 124 22.21 5.24 -11.78
N LEU A 125 21.54 4.11 -11.57
CA LEU A 125 22.24 2.81 -11.43
C LEU A 125 22.98 2.45 -12.72
N VAL A 126 22.34 2.65 -13.88
CA VAL A 126 22.98 2.49 -15.19
C VAL A 126 24.17 3.43 -15.32
N PHE A 127 24.04 4.70 -14.95
CA PHE A 127 25.14 5.66 -14.98
C PHE A 127 26.34 5.22 -14.14
N ILE A 128 26.12 4.73 -12.91
CA ILE A 128 27.20 4.21 -12.06
C ILE A 128 27.93 3.06 -12.76
N ASN A 129 27.17 2.11 -13.30
CA ASN A 129 27.73 0.93 -13.97
C ASN A 129 28.53 1.29 -15.23
N GLU A 130 27.96 2.14 -16.10
CA GLU A 130 28.59 2.55 -17.37
C GLU A 130 29.83 3.44 -17.17
N MET A 131 29.91 4.15 -16.06
CA MET A 131 31.06 4.99 -15.71
C MET A 131 32.09 4.26 -14.83
N SER A 132 31.89 2.96 -14.56
CA SER A 132 32.72 2.16 -13.65
C SER A 132 32.95 2.86 -12.30
N LEU A 133 31.90 3.50 -11.77
CA LEU A 133 31.96 4.21 -10.49
C LEU A 133 31.74 3.28 -9.29
N ASP A 134 31.43 2.00 -9.52
CA ASP A 134 31.28 0.99 -8.47
C ASP A 134 32.66 0.54 -7.95
N ASN A 135 33.31 1.41 -7.19
CA ASN A 135 34.65 1.16 -6.64
C ASN A 135 34.65 0.13 -5.49
N GLY A 136 33.79 -0.89 -5.54
CA GLY A 136 33.61 -1.89 -4.49
C GLY A 136 33.00 -1.36 -3.19
N THR A 137 32.40 -0.15 -3.22
CA THR A 137 31.77 0.47 -2.04
C THR A 137 30.33 0.90 -2.37
N LEU A 138 29.51 1.07 -1.33
CA LEU A 138 28.11 1.47 -1.48
C LEU A 138 27.90 2.98 -1.69
N TRP A 139 28.94 3.80 -1.50
CA TRP A 139 28.85 5.27 -1.54
C TRP A 139 28.26 5.87 -2.82
N PRO A 140 28.58 5.38 -4.04
CA PRO A 140 27.96 5.90 -5.26
C PRO A 140 26.42 5.79 -5.22
N PHE A 141 25.90 4.67 -4.71
CA PHE A 141 24.46 4.43 -4.56
C PHE A 141 23.84 5.33 -3.49
N VAL A 142 24.53 5.57 -2.38
CA VAL A 142 24.09 6.51 -1.33
C VAL A 142 23.86 7.91 -1.92
N TRP A 143 24.81 8.42 -2.70
CA TRP A 143 24.71 9.75 -3.31
C TRP A 143 23.56 9.84 -4.32
N VAL A 144 23.34 8.79 -5.11
CA VAL A 144 22.23 8.71 -6.06
C VAL A 144 20.88 8.81 -5.34
N PHE A 145 20.65 7.98 -4.33
CA PHE A 145 19.36 7.96 -3.65
C PHE A 145 19.15 9.18 -2.75
N LEU A 146 20.24 9.79 -2.22
CA LEU A 146 20.17 11.10 -1.57
C LEU A 146 19.71 12.17 -2.57
N LEU A 147 20.32 12.24 -3.74
CA LEU A 147 19.96 13.23 -4.76
C LEU A 147 18.52 13.03 -5.24
N ALA A 148 18.12 11.79 -5.52
CA ALA A 148 16.75 11.45 -5.90
C ALA A 148 15.75 11.85 -4.79
N PHE A 149 16.05 11.54 -3.52
CA PHE A 149 15.26 11.97 -2.37
C PHE A 149 15.10 13.48 -2.32
N LEU A 150 16.19 14.25 -2.42
CA LEU A 150 16.17 15.70 -2.35
C LEU A 150 15.39 16.34 -3.52
N ILE A 151 15.53 15.81 -4.73
CA ILE A 151 14.77 16.26 -5.90
C ILE A 151 13.28 16.03 -5.68
N TYR A 152 12.88 14.80 -5.35
CA TYR A 152 11.45 14.48 -5.14
C TYR A 152 10.86 15.20 -3.95
N PHE A 153 11.62 15.38 -2.86
CA PHE A 153 11.21 16.16 -1.70
C PHE A 153 10.94 17.62 -2.08
N SER A 154 11.86 18.23 -2.83
CA SER A 154 11.73 19.62 -3.30
C SER A 154 10.50 19.81 -4.18
N ILE A 155 10.28 18.90 -5.14
CA ILE A 155 9.11 18.95 -6.03
C ILE A 155 7.81 18.70 -5.24
N THR A 156 7.84 17.81 -4.24
CA THR A 156 6.69 17.51 -3.38
C THR A 156 6.23 18.73 -2.59
N ILE A 157 7.17 19.50 -2.01
CA ILE A 157 6.84 20.74 -1.27
C ILE A 157 6.10 21.72 -2.17
N ILE A 158 6.51 21.83 -3.44
CA ILE A 158 5.96 22.79 -4.39
C ILE A 158 4.61 22.31 -4.93
N GLN A 159 4.51 21.06 -5.38
CA GLN A 159 3.35 20.57 -6.15
C GLN A 159 2.30 19.83 -5.32
N LYS A 160 2.65 19.36 -4.12
CA LYS A 160 1.75 18.70 -3.16
C LYS A 160 0.91 17.58 -3.80
N LYS A 161 1.54 16.75 -4.62
CA LYS A 161 0.91 15.55 -5.20
C LYS A 161 1.32 14.29 -4.46
N THR A 162 0.36 13.39 -4.27
CA THR A 162 0.56 12.12 -3.57
C THR A 162 1.67 11.28 -4.23
N ILE A 163 1.71 11.21 -5.57
CA ILE A 163 2.70 10.41 -6.29
C ILE A 163 4.15 10.89 -6.03
N LEU A 164 4.34 12.19 -5.86
CA LEU A 164 5.67 12.75 -5.55
C LEU A 164 6.10 12.42 -4.11
N THR A 165 5.14 12.48 -3.18
CA THR A 165 5.40 12.07 -1.79
C THR A 165 5.75 10.58 -1.73
N PHE A 166 5.07 9.74 -2.51
CA PHE A 166 5.39 8.32 -2.61
C PHE A 166 6.86 8.09 -3.03
N PHE A 167 7.32 8.72 -4.11
CA PHE A 167 8.72 8.60 -4.52
C PHE A 167 9.69 9.23 -3.52
N THR A 168 9.30 10.32 -2.86
CA THR A 168 10.10 10.91 -1.78
C THR A 168 10.34 9.90 -0.65
N ILE A 169 9.29 9.22 -0.19
CA ILE A 169 9.39 8.25 0.90
C ILE A 169 10.21 7.02 0.49
N ILE A 170 9.99 6.49 -0.72
CA ILE A 170 10.75 5.33 -1.22
C ILE A 170 12.23 5.66 -1.35
N ASN A 171 12.57 6.76 -2.03
CA ASN A 171 13.97 7.15 -2.21
C ASN A 171 14.63 7.48 -0.86
N GLY A 172 13.93 8.16 0.05
CA GLY A 172 14.44 8.45 1.40
C GLY A 172 14.68 7.19 2.22
N THR A 173 13.82 6.18 2.09
CA THR A 173 13.97 4.89 2.77
C THR A 173 15.16 4.13 2.21
N ILE A 174 15.28 4.00 0.88
CA ILE A 174 16.42 3.35 0.24
C ILE A 174 17.73 4.05 0.62
N PHE A 175 17.75 5.39 0.55
CA PHE A 175 18.89 6.19 0.99
C PHE A 175 19.28 5.87 2.44
N THR A 176 18.30 5.81 3.35
CA THR A 176 18.55 5.53 4.77
C THR A 176 19.21 4.16 4.97
N TYR A 177 18.71 3.11 4.29
CA TYR A 177 19.34 1.79 4.36
C TYR A 177 20.74 1.79 3.77
N LEU A 178 20.92 2.34 2.56
CA LEU A 178 22.22 2.41 1.91
C LEU A 178 23.24 3.18 2.74
N LEU A 179 22.84 4.30 3.34
CA LEU A 179 23.70 5.10 4.20
C LEU A 179 24.17 4.28 5.41
N ILE A 180 23.25 3.61 6.10
CA ILE A 180 23.62 2.78 7.25
C ILE A 180 24.52 1.62 6.82
N PHE A 181 24.19 0.92 5.73
CA PHE A 181 25.04 -0.15 5.20
C PHE A 181 26.45 0.34 4.85
N ALA A 182 26.59 1.50 4.21
CA ALA A 182 27.88 2.09 3.88
C ALA A 182 28.68 2.49 5.14
N LEU A 183 28.01 2.95 6.20
CA LEU A 183 28.67 3.32 7.46
C LEU A 183 29.14 2.10 8.27
N ILE A 184 28.46 0.96 8.15
CA ILE A 184 28.75 -0.26 8.94
C ILE A 184 29.47 -1.35 8.14
N GLU A 185 29.87 -1.08 6.90
CA GLU A 185 30.48 -2.05 5.98
C GLU A 185 31.68 -2.80 6.58
N ASN A 186 32.42 -2.16 7.50
CA ASN A 186 33.59 -2.74 8.17
C ASN A 186 33.30 -3.42 9.52
N LEU A 187 32.03 -3.51 9.95
CA LEU A 187 31.67 -4.15 11.22
C LEU A 187 31.51 -5.66 11.07
N GLN A 188 31.61 -6.37 12.21
CA GLN A 188 31.34 -7.81 12.27
C GLN A 188 29.89 -8.12 11.88
N SER A 189 29.68 -9.20 11.12
CA SER A 189 28.39 -9.59 10.54
C SER A 189 27.23 -9.70 11.54
N SER A 190 27.48 -10.17 12.77
CA SER A 190 26.45 -10.25 13.82
C SER A 190 25.93 -8.87 14.23
N SER A 191 26.83 -7.89 14.41
CA SER A 191 26.47 -6.51 14.75
C SER A 191 25.69 -5.83 13.62
N VAL A 192 26.03 -6.16 12.36
CA VAL A 192 25.31 -5.64 11.19
C VAL A 192 23.86 -6.10 11.20
N ALA A 193 23.60 -7.39 11.46
CA ALA A 193 22.23 -7.92 11.50
C ALA A 193 21.37 -7.21 12.54
N ASP A 194 21.89 -7.01 13.76
CA ASP A 194 21.18 -6.31 14.83
C ASP A 194 20.85 -4.86 14.45
N ILE A 195 21.82 -4.12 13.90
CA ILE A 195 21.63 -2.73 13.46
C ILE A 195 20.52 -2.64 12.40
N ILE A 196 20.52 -3.54 11.42
CA ILE A 196 19.51 -3.55 10.35
C ILE A 196 18.11 -3.88 10.89
N VAL A 197 18.01 -4.76 11.90
CA VAL A 197 16.74 -5.05 12.56
C VAL A 197 16.19 -3.80 13.26
N TYR A 198 16.99 -3.11 14.08
CA TYR A 198 16.55 -1.88 14.76
C TYR A 198 16.29 -0.72 13.80
N LEU A 199 17.06 -0.62 12.71
CA LEU A 199 16.79 0.33 11.63
C LEU A 199 15.41 0.08 11.01
N THR A 200 15.09 -1.18 10.73
CA THR A 200 13.80 -1.58 10.16
C THR A 200 12.65 -1.30 11.11
N MET A 201 12.84 -1.50 12.42
CA MET A 201 11.86 -1.06 13.44
C MET A 201 11.65 0.46 13.39
N THR A 202 12.74 1.23 13.32
CA THR A 202 12.70 2.70 13.28
C THR A 202 12.01 3.23 12.02
N VAL A 203 12.30 2.63 10.86
CA VAL A 203 11.60 2.91 9.59
C VAL A 203 10.12 2.54 9.69
N GLY A 204 9.80 1.42 10.34
CA GLY A 204 8.41 1.02 10.59
C GLY A 204 7.63 2.06 11.41
N ILE A 205 8.24 2.54 12.50
CA ILE A 205 7.67 3.61 13.33
C ILE A 205 7.51 4.90 12.54
N SER A 206 8.53 5.31 11.77
CA SER A 206 8.46 6.55 10.98
C SER A 206 7.31 6.51 9.96
N TYR A 207 7.05 5.36 9.36
CA TYR A 207 5.91 5.17 8.46
C TYR A 207 4.56 5.27 9.20
N LEU A 208 4.44 4.71 10.41
CA LEU A 208 3.22 4.83 11.21
C LEU A 208 2.95 6.30 11.62
N VAL A 209 3.99 7.03 11.99
CA VAL A 209 3.91 8.47 12.30
C VAL A 209 3.51 9.27 11.06
N LEU A 210 4.12 8.99 9.90
CA LEU A 210 3.73 9.61 8.63
C LEU A 210 2.29 9.28 8.25
N ALA A 211 1.83 8.05 8.48
CA ALA A 211 0.45 7.65 8.23
C ALA A 211 -0.52 8.50 9.03
N HIS A 212 -0.24 8.72 10.32
CA HIS A 212 -1.05 9.59 11.17
C HIS A 212 -1.04 11.05 10.68
N TYR A 213 0.12 11.58 10.31
CA TYR A 213 0.23 12.93 9.75
C TYR A 213 -0.53 13.09 8.43
N PHE A 214 -0.62 12.04 7.61
CA PHE A 214 -1.24 12.09 6.29
C PHE A 214 -2.77 12.05 6.28
N ILE A 215 -3.43 11.73 7.40
CA ILE A 215 -4.90 11.56 7.47
C ILE A 215 -5.66 12.75 6.88
N ASN A 216 -5.23 13.97 7.20
CA ASN A 216 -5.91 15.22 6.80
C ASN A 216 -5.15 16.03 5.73
N THR A 217 -4.25 15.39 4.97
CA THR A 217 -3.44 16.07 3.95
C THR A 217 -3.70 15.55 2.54
N TRP A 218 -3.03 16.12 1.54
CA TRP A 218 -3.06 15.63 0.15
C TRP A 218 -2.51 14.20 0.01
N ASN A 219 -1.87 13.67 1.05
CA ASN A 219 -1.30 12.33 1.11
C ASN A 219 -2.24 11.28 1.72
N LYS A 220 -3.53 11.60 1.93
CA LYS A 220 -4.50 10.65 2.49
C LYS A 220 -4.54 9.28 1.82
N LYS A 221 -4.27 9.22 0.50
CA LYS A 221 -4.22 7.96 -0.26
C LYS A 221 -3.04 7.05 0.15
N LEU A 222 -1.98 7.61 0.74
CA LEU A 222 -0.82 6.85 1.22
C LEU A 222 -0.99 6.31 2.64
N VAL A 223 -2.00 6.74 3.39
CA VAL A 223 -2.20 6.33 4.80
C VAL A 223 -2.29 4.81 4.93
N GLY A 224 -3.07 4.15 4.08
CA GLY A 224 -3.19 2.68 4.09
C GLY A 224 -1.87 1.98 3.79
N PHE A 225 -1.14 2.46 2.79
CA PHE A 225 0.18 1.95 2.41
C PHE A 225 1.20 2.12 3.55
N MET A 226 1.27 3.31 4.15
CA MET A 226 2.14 3.62 5.29
C MET A 226 1.81 2.77 6.52
N ASN A 227 0.53 2.61 6.84
CA ASN A 227 0.10 1.74 7.94
C ASN A 227 0.48 0.28 7.71
N PHE A 228 0.29 -0.24 6.49
CA PHE A 228 0.63 -1.62 6.16
C PHE A 228 2.14 -1.87 6.24
N PHE A 229 2.94 -1.11 5.49
CA PHE A 229 4.39 -1.30 5.48
C PHE A 229 5.04 -0.89 6.80
N GLY A 230 4.53 0.13 7.48
CA GLY A 230 5.04 0.57 8.77
C GLY A 230 4.84 -0.47 9.87
N SER A 231 3.62 -0.98 10.02
CA SER A 231 3.35 -2.07 10.99
C SER A 231 4.03 -3.37 10.58
N GLY A 232 4.09 -3.70 9.29
CA GLY A 232 4.77 -4.89 8.79
C GLY A 232 6.28 -4.86 9.07
N ALA A 233 6.93 -3.73 8.80
CA ALA A 233 8.35 -3.54 9.09
C ALA A 233 8.63 -3.59 10.60
N PHE A 234 7.86 -2.86 11.40
CA PHE A 234 8.05 -2.82 12.85
C PHE A 234 7.79 -4.18 13.52
N LEU A 235 6.65 -4.80 13.24
CA LEU A 235 6.28 -6.10 13.83
C LEU A 235 7.15 -7.24 13.29
N GLY A 236 7.51 -7.21 12.01
CA GLY A 236 8.38 -8.21 11.40
C GLY A 236 9.80 -8.15 11.94
N ALA A 237 10.39 -6.95 12.03
CA ALA A 237 11.72 -6.77 12.58
C ALA A 237 11.76 -7.08 14.09
N SER A 238 10.73 -6.71 14.86
CA SER A 238 10.66 -7.10 16.27
C SER A 238 10.42 -8.61 16.46
N PHE A 239 9.73 -9.27 15.52
CA PHE A 239 9.53 -10.72 15.56
C PHE A 239 10.84 -11.48 15.35
N SER A 240 11.73 -10.99 14.47
CA SER A 240 13.02 -11.66 14.26
C SER A 240 13.84 -11.72 15.54
N ARG A 241 13.65 -10.78 16.48
CA ARG A 241 14.34 -10.80 17.78
C ARG A 241 13.85 -11.88 18.74
N VAL A 242 12.65 -12.40 18.54
CA VAL A 242 12.06 -13.46 19.37
C VAL A 242 12.89 -14.75 19.32
N PHE A 243 13.49 -15.05 18.16
CA PHE A 243 14.26 -16.28 17.95
C PHE A 243 15.53 -16.33 18.80
N ASP A 244 16.16 -15.17 19.01
CA ASP A 244 17.48 -15.06 19.60
C ASP A 244 17.47 -14.72 21.10
N SER A 245 16.32 -14.29 21.64
CA SER A 245 16.26 -13.77 23.01
C SER A 245 14.96 -14.13 23.73
N GLY A 246 15.10 -14.73 24.92
CA GLY A 246 13.97 -15.03 25.79
C GLY A 246 13.23 -13.78 26.27
N ILE A 247 13.93 -12.64 26.44
CA ILE A 247 13.30 -11.37 26.82
C ILE A 247 12.35 -10.91 25.70
N TRP A 248 12.79 -10.99 24.45
CA TRP A 248 11.97 -10.62 23.29
C TRP A 248 10.75 -11.53 23.15
N GLN A 249 10.80 -12.80 23.56
CA GLN A 249 9.62 -13.66 23.55
C GLN A 249 8.47 -13.14 24.43
N VAL A 250 8.80 -12.53 25.56
CA VAL A 250 7.80 -11.95 26.48
C VAL A 250 7.38 -10.55 26.00
N VAL A 251 8.36 -9.69 25.67
CA VAL A 251 8.10 -8.32 25.23
C VAL A 251 7.27 -8.29 23.94
N TYR A 252 7.45 -9.27 23.05
CA TYR A 252 6.74 -9.32 21.77
C TYR A 252 5.22 -9.44 21.93
N PHE A 253 4.72 -10.14 22.96
CA PHE A 253 3.29 -10.16 23.25
C PHE A 253 2.75 -8.75 23.51
N LEU A 254 3.46 -7.95 24.31
CA LEU A 254 3.08 -6.57 24.60
C LEU A 254 3.10 -5.71 23.33
N ILE A 255 4.13 -5.88 22.49
CA ILE A 255 4.24 -5.18 21.20
C ILE A 255 3.03 -5.46 20.31
N VAL A 256 2.64 -6.74 20.19
CA VAL A 256 1.52 -7.13 19.33
C VAL A 256 0.18 -6.67 19.89
N PHE A 257 -0.04 -6.78 21.21
CA PHE A 257 -1.25 -6.22 21.84
C PHE A 257 -1.34 -4.70 21.69
N MET A 258 -0.21 -4.00 21.82
CA MET A 258 -0.15 -2.56 21.53
C MET A 258 -0.49 -2.28 20.06
N GLY A 259 -0.02 -3.11 19.12
CA GLY A 259 -0.39 -3.02 17.71
C GLY A 259 -1.91 -3.17 17.48
N ILE A 260 -2.55 -4.13 18.15
CA ILE A 260 -4.01 -4.32 18.08
C ILE A 260 -4.74 -3.11 18.68
N TYR A 261 -4.29 -2.61 19.84
CA TYR A 261 -4.85 -1.42 20.47
C TYR A 261 -4.74 -0.18 19.55
N LEU A 262 -3.55 0.07 18.99
CA LEU A 262 -3.31 1.14 18.02
C LEU A 262 -4.19 1.00 16.78
N ALA A 263 -4.48 -0.24 16.34
CA ALA A 263 -5.36 -0.46 15.20
C ALA A 263 -6.80 0.00 15.48
N ILE A 264 -7.28 -0.14 16.72
CA ILE A 264 -8.61 0.34 17.15
C ILE A 264 -8.61 1.87 17.20
N GLU A 265 -7.60 2.47 17.82
CA GLU A 265 -7.48 3.93 17.96
C GLU A 265 -7.36 4.63 16.60
N LEU A 266 -6.50 4.12 15.72
CA LEU A 266 -6.29 4.65 14.37
C LEU A 266 -7.32 4.15 13.34
N LYS A 267 -8.28 3.30 13.75
CA LYS A 267 -9.29 2.67 12.89
C LYS A 267 -8.69 2.02 11.62
N SER A 268 -7.52 1.39 11.76
CA SER A 268 -6.72 0.89 10.64
C SER A 268 -6.82 -0.63 10.48
N ARG A 269 -7.51 -1.06 9.41
CA ARG A 269 -7.63 -2.50 9.06
C ARG A 269 -6.27 -3.16 8.78
N ALA A 270 -5.33 -2.41 8.20
CA ALA A 270 -4.00 -2.92 7.86
C ALA A 270 -3.19 -3.29 9.11
N ILE A 271 -3.17 -2.40 10.12
CA ILE A 271 -2.46 -2.65 11.39
C ILE A 271 -3.09 -3.83 12.13
N LEU A 272 -4.42 -3.90 12.15
CA LEU A 272 -5.15 -5.01 12.78
C LEU A 272 -4.79 -6.36 12.13
N PHE A 273 -4.82 -6.42 10.80
CA PHE A 273 -4.48 -7.62 10.04
C PHE A 273 -3.05 -8.09 10.32
N LEU A 274 -2.07 -7.19 10.23
CA LEU A 274 -0.67 -7.53 10.47
C LEU A 274 -0.40 -7.93 11.93
N SER A 275 -0.94 -7.18 12.89
CA SER A 275 -0.82 -7.53 14.32
C SER A 275 -1.42 -8.90 14.62
N THR A 276 -2.56 -9.24 14.01
CA THR A 276 -3.19 -10.55 14.17
C THR A 276 -2.32 -11.67 13.58
N ILE A 277 -1.77 -11.48 12.36
CA ILE A 277 -0.86 -12.45 11.76
C ILE A 277 0.36 -12.67 12.65
N PHE A 278 0.99 -11.60 13.13
CA PHE A 278 2.16 -11.70 13.97
C PHE A 278 1.87 -12.29 15.35
N LEU A 279 0.67 -12.06 15.92
CA LEU A 279 0.21 -12.75 17.12
C LEU A 279 0.15 -14.26 16.91
N ILE A 280 -0.50 -14.68 15.81
CA ILE A 280 -0.65 -16.09 15.45
C ILE A 280 0.73 -16.72 15.22
N SER A 281 1.62 -16.05 14.50
CA SER A 281 2.99 -16.50 14.25
C SER A 281 3.77 -16.67 15.56
N HIS A 282 3.64 -15.73 16.50
CA HIS A 282 4.32 -15.79 17.80
C HIS A 282 3.80 -16.92 18.68
N ILE A 283 2.47 -17.08 18.78
CA ILE A 283 1.85 -18.19 19.50
C ILE A 283 2.32 -19.53 18.90
N THR A 284 2.32 -19.63 17.56
CA THR A 284 2.80 -20.83 16.85
C THR A 284 4.27 -21.12 17.18
N TYR A 285 5.13 -20.09 17.19
CA TYR A 285 6.54 -20.25 17.53
C TYR A 285 6.76 -20.74 18.96
N ILE A 286 6.15 -20.09 19.95
CA ILE A 286 6.28 -20.47 21.37
C ILE A 286 5.73 -21.89 21.58
N THR A 287 4.60 -22.20 20.96
CA THR A 287 3.98 -23.53 21.09
C THR A 287 4.91 -24.60 20.50
N SER A 288 5.45 -24.38 19.31
CA SER A 288 6.43 -25.27 18.68
C SER A 288 7.68 -25.46 19.55
N LYS A 289 8.27 -24.36 20.03
CA LYS A 289 9.54 -24.42 20.78
C LYS A 289 9.44 -25.12 22.13
N TYR A 290 8.32 -24.95 22.84
CA TYR A 290 8.19 -25.40 24.23
C TYR A 290 7.26 -26.61 24.40
N PHE A 291 6.39 -26.90 23.44
CA PHE A 291 5.35 -27.93 23.58
C PHE A 291 5.34 -28.98 22.47
N ALA A 292 6.20 -28.88 21.44
CA ALA A 292 6.23 -29.82 20.31
C ALA A 292 6.39 -31.30 20.74
N ASP A 293 7.18 -31.58 21.78
CA ASP A 293 7.44 -32.95 22.25
C ASP A 293 6.39 -33.47 23.26
N SER A 294 5.30 -32.72 23.47
CA SER A 294 4.24 -33.11 24.41
C SER A 294 2.93 -33.45 23.70
N LEU A 295 2.24 -34.50 24.15
CA LEU A 295 0.85 -34.82 23.75
C LEU A 295 -0.13 -33.65 23.98
N GLY A 296 0.28 -32.63 24.75
CA GLY A 296 -0.47 -31.40 24.97
C GLY A 296 -0.60 -30.52 23.72
N TRP A 297 0.22 -30.70 22.68
CA TRP A 297 0.23 -29.82 21.50
C TRP A 297 -1.07 -29.90 20.67
N PRO A 298 -1.53 -31.07 20.18
CA PRO A 298 -2.80 -31.16 19.45
C PRO A 298 -4.00 -30.76 20.32
N ILE A 299 -3.97 -31.14 21.60
CA ILE A 299 -5.06 -30.87 22.55
C ILE A 299 -5.17 -29.36 22.82
N THR A 300 -4.05 -28.67 23.05
CA THR A 300 -4.03 -27.22 23.29
C THR A 300 -4.48 -26.47 22.04
N LEU A 301 -4.08 -26.88 20.84
CA LEU A 301 -4.54 -26.28 19.58
C LEU A 301 -6.05 -26.47 19.37
N ILE A 302 -6.59 -27.65 19.69
CA ILE A 302 -8.04 -27.91 19.64
C ILE A 302 -8.77 -26.99 20.63
N PHE A 303 -8.31 -26.90 21.88
CA PHE A 303 -8.91 -26.03 22.89
C PHE A 303 -8.81 -24.54 22.52
N LEU A 304 -7.67 -24.10 22.02
CA LEU A 304 -7.45 -22.72 21.58
C LEU A 304 -8.37 -22.38 20.39
N GLY A 305 -8.53 -23.32 19.46
CA GLY A 305 -9.50 -23.22 18.36
C GLY A 305 -10.93 -23.01 18.86
N PHE A 306 -11.38 -23.83 19.82
CA PHE A 306 -12.70 -23.67 20.43
C PHE A 306 -12.86 -22.33 21.17
N ILE A 307 -11.84 -21.88 21.90
CA ILE A 307 -11.86 -20.57 22.58
C ILE A 307 -12.00 -19.44 21.56
N PHE A 308 -11.25 -19.46 20.45
CA PHE A 308 -11.36 -18.44 19.42
C PHE A 308 -12.71 -18.46 18.70
N ILE A 309 -13.27 -19.63 18.42
CA ILE A 309 -14.63 -19.77 17.87
C ILE A 309 -15.65 -19.17 18.85
N GLY A 310 -15.53 -19.48 20.15
CA GLY A 310 -16.39 -18.93 21.20
C GLY A 310 -16.30 -17.42 21.33
N LEU A 311 -15.08 -16.87 21.34
CA LEU A 311 -14.83 -15.42 21.37
C LEU A 311 -15.36 -14.73 20.11
N GLY A 312 -15.19 -15.34 18.93
CA GLY A 312 -15.74 -14.83 17.67
C GLY A 312 -17.27 -14.76 17.69
N TYR A 313 -17.93 -15.81 18.19
CA TYR A 313 -19.38 -15.84 18.37
C TYR A 313 -19.85 -14.79 19.39
N PHE A 314 -19.16 -14.66 20.52
CA PHE A 314 -19.49 -13.69 21.56
C PHE A 314 -19.33 -12.24 21.06
N SER A 315 -18.27 -11.96 20.29
CA SER A 315 -18.03 -10.68 19.65
C SER A 315 -19.16 -10.30 18.67
N LEU A 316 -19.64 -11.25 17.85
CA LEU A 316 -20.78 -11.04 16.96
C LEU A 316 -22.09 -10.78 17.73
N ASN A 317 -22.27 -11.44 18.88
CA ASN A 317 -23.45 -11.25 19.73
C ASN A 317 -23.45 -9.87 20.42
N ILE A 318 -22.29 -9.41 20.91
CA ILE A 318 -22.13 -8.05 21.44
C ILE A 318 -22.36 -7.01 20.34
N SER A 319 -21.79 -7.22 19.15
CA SER A 319 -21.99 -6.33 18.01
C SER A 319 -23.47 -6.19 17.64
N LYS A 320 -24.21 -7.30 17.61
CA LYS A 320 -25.67 -7.27 17.35
C LYS A 320 -26.46 -6.53 18.42
N ASN A 321 -26.07 -6.64 19.69
CA ASN A 321 -26.82 -6.05 20.81
C ASN A 321 -26.43 -4.60 21.11
N TYR A 322 -25.25 -4.13 20.70
CA TYR A 322 -24.72 -2.81 21.08
C TYR A 322 -24.38 -1.88 19.90
N ILE A 323 -24.25 -2.39 18.66
CA ILE A 323 -23.83 -1.59 17.49
C ILE A 323 -25.00 -1.31 16.51
N LYS A 324 -26.19 -1.90 16.72
CA LYS A 324 -27.43 -1.43 16.09
C LYS A 324 -28.03 -0.28 16.90
N LYS A 325 -27.47 0.93 16.72
CA LYS A 325 -28.18 2.19 16.88
C LYS A 325 -27.58 3.23 15.96
#